data_AF-A0A0Q6G0P6-F1
#
_entry.id   AF-A0A0Q6G0P6-F1
#
_cell.length_a   1.000
_cell.length_b   1.000
_cell.length_c   1.000
_cell.angle_alpha   90.00
_cell.angle_beta   90.00
_cell.angle_gamma   90.00
#
_symmetry.space_group_name_H-M   'P 1'
#
loop_
_entity.id
_entity.type
_entity.pdbx_description
1 polymer ?
#
loop_
_entity_poly.entity_id
_entity_poly.type
_entity_poly.pdbx_seq_one_letter_code
_entity_poly.pdbx_strand_id
1 'polypeptide(L)'
;MKFFRDNGLTIVLVIFSALTIGGMIVTGWFVFDHELTELGTSEVDSAIYALSGNFLSSLFENWELEFLKMSAYLMLTAFLFQRGSAESNDPDEPSEIDEDLSNKPSDTQAPWPARVGGWVGPCEQIRLVIDSHASHHRKQTRKSIAKVSSRS
;
A
#
# COMPACT_ATOMS: atom_id res chain seq x y z
N MET A 1 15.03 29.79 8.25
CA MET A 1 14.53 28.86 9.29
C MET A 1 13.30 28.02 8.84
N LYS A 2 12.94 27.95 7.54
CA LYS A 2 11.80 27.11 7.09
C LYS A 2 12.15 25.62 6.99
N PHE A 3 13.34 25.30 6.50
CA PHE A 3 13.82 23.91 6.30
C PHE A 3 13.72 23.01 7.55
N PHE A 4 14.12 23.48 8.73
CA PHE A 4 14.02 22.70 9.97
C PHE A 4 12.57 22.48 10.42
N ARG A 5 11.67 23.43 10.13
CA ARG A 5 10.25 23.31 10.47
C ARG A 5 9.52 22.41 9.47
N ASP A 6 9.90 22.49 8.21
CA ASP A 6 9.28 21.72 7.12
C ASP A 6 9.78 20.26 7.10
N ASN A 7 11.00 19.99 7.59
CA ASN A 7 11.59 18.63 7.67
C ASN A 7 11.76 18.11 9.10
N GLY A 8 11.08 18.72 10.08
CA GLY A 8 11.28 18.41 11.49
C GLY A 8 11.06 16.94 11.83
N LEU A 9 10.05 16.31 11.22
CA LEU A 9 9.74 14.89 11.43
C LEU A 9 10.89 13.98 10.97
N THR A 10 11.39 14.19 9.75
CA THR A 10 12.52 13.40 9.21
C THR A 10 13.77 13.60 10.05
N ILE A 11 14.06 14.84 10.48
CA ILE A 11 15.23 15.13 11.31
C ILE A 11 15.15 14.38 12.64
N VAL A 12 14.01 14.46 13.33
CA VAL A 12 13.80 13.74 14.60
C VAL A 12 13.96 12.23 14.37
N LEU A 13 13.33 11.68 13.33
CA LEU A 13 13.40 10.24 13.05
C LEU A 13 14.83 9.78 12.76
N VAL A 14 15.59 10.54 11.97
CA VAL A 14 17.00 10.25 11.68
C VAL A 14 17.86 10.35 12.95
N ILE A 15 17.63 11.35 13.79
CA ILE A 15 18.36 11.50 15.07
C ILE A 15 18.08 10.31 15.98
N PHE A 16 16.81 9.95 16.20
CA PHE A 16 16.46 8.81 17.04
C PHE A 16 17.02 7.51 16.47
N SER A 17 16.93 7.30 15.15
CA SER A 17 17.51 6.13 14.49
C SER A 17 19.03 6.05 14.71
N ALA A 18 19.75 7.16 14.53
CA ALA A 18 21.19 7.22 14.77
C ALA A 18 21.56 6.97 16.23
N LEU A 19 20.77 7.50 17.18
CA LEU A 19 20.95 7.25 18.61
C LEU A 19 20.74 5.78 18.96
N THR A 20 19.71 5.13 18.39
CA THR A 20 19.46 3.71 18.60
C THR A 20 20.58 2.85 18.01
N ILE A 21 21.02 3.13 16.78
CA ILE A 21 22.14 2.43 16.14
C ILE A 21 23.42 2.61 16.97
N GLY A 22 23.72 3.84 17.41
CA GLY A 22 24.87 4.13 18.26
C GLY A 22 24.81 3.39 19.59
N GLY A 23 23.63 3.33 20.22
CA GLY A 23 23.40 2.53 21.42
C GLY A 23 23.69 1.06 21.19
N MET A 24 23.16 0.47 20.10
CA MET A 24 23.42 -0.93 19.74
C MET A 24 24.90 -1.21 19.48
N ILE A 25 25.63 -0.28 18.85
CA ILE A 25 27.07 -0.40 18.65
C ILE A 25 27.78 -0.43 20.00
N VAL A 26 27.48 0.49 20.91
CA VAL A 26 28.13 0.56 22.23
C VAL A 26 27.83 -0.67 23.07
N THR A 27 26.56 -1.07 23.17
CA THR A 27 26.17 -2.25 23.97
C THR A 27 26.70 -3.54 23.36
N GLY A 28 26.64 -3.67 22.04
CA GLY A 28 27.15 -4.84 21.33
C GLY A 28 28.66 -4.96 21.41
N TRP A 29 29.36 -3.82 21.31
CA TRP A 29 30.81 -3.76 21.46
C TRP A 29 31.25 -4.18 22.87
N PHE A 30 30.56 -3.69 23.92
CA PHE A 30 30.88 -4.07 25.29
C PHE A 30 30.76 -5.57 25.55
N VAL A 31 29.74 -6.22 24.98
CA VAL A 31 29.57 -7.68 25.07
C VAL A 31 30.66 -8.40 24.29
N PHE A 32 30.92 -7.96 23.05
CA PHE A 32 31.90 -8.58 22.17
C PHE A 32 33.33 -8.48 22.72
N ASP A 33 33.68 -7.34 23.32
CA ASP A 33 34.98 -7.10 23.93
C ASP A 33 35.19 -7.98 25.17
N HIS A 34 34.13 -8.19 25.97
CA HIS A 34 34.18 -9.11 27.11
C HIS A 34 34.46 -10.56 26.66
N GLU A 35 33.79 -11.03 25.60
CA GLU A 35 34.02 -12.35 25.02
C GLU A 35 35.47 -12.50 24.49
N LEU A 36 36.00 -11.48 23.83
CA LEU A 36 37.39 -11.48 23.32
C LEU A 36 38.42 -11.52 24.45
N THR A 37 38.15 -10.83 25.56
CA THR A 37 39.00 -10.82 26.75
C THR A 37 39.03 -12.19 27.42
N GLU A 38 37.89 -12.88 27.50
CA GLU A 38 37.81 -14.26 27.99
C GLU A 38 38.59 -15.25 27.10
N LEU A 39 38.62 -15.00 25.79
CA LEU A 39 39.37 -15.80 24.82
C LEU A 39 40.88 -15.44 24.76
N GLY A 40 41.34 -14.44 25.53
CA GLY A 40 42.73 -14.00 25.57
C GLY A 40 43.18 -13.25 24.30
N THR A 41 42.24 -12.70 23.54
CA THR A 41 42.48 -11.96 22.30
C THR A 41 42.46 -10.45 22.54
N SER A 42 43.02 -9.67 21.61
CA SER A 42 43.15 -8.21 21.76
C SER A 42 41.81 -7.51 21.58
N GLU A 43 41.56 -6.47 22.39
CA GLU A 43 40.40 -5.57 22.28
C GLU A 43 40.27 -5.02 20.85
N VAL A 44 39.03 -5.00 20.36
CA VAL A 44 38.70 -4.55 18.99
C VAL A 44 38.09 -3.16 19.08
N ASP A 45 38.44 -2.26 18.17
CA ASP A 45 37.84 -0.92 18.14
C ASP A 45 36.35 -0.97 17.80
N SER A 46 35.57 -0.08 18.42
CA SER A 46 34.13 0.05 18.23
C SER A 46 33.73 0.28 16.77
N ALA A 47 34.55 0.99 15.98
CA ALA A 47 34.30 1.21 14.56
C ALA A 47 34.48 -0.07 13.73
N ILE A 48 35.41 -0.94 14.12
CA ILE A 48 35.61 -2.26 13.51
C ILE A 48 34.44 -3.18 13.86
N TYR A 49 33.97 -3.14 15.12
CA TYR A 49 32.78 -3.89 15.54
C TYR A 49 31.53 -3.49 14.76
N ALA A 50 31.32 -2.19 14.48
CA ALA A 50 30.18 -1.70 13.71
C ALA A 50 30.14 -2.22 12.25
N LEU A 51 31.28 -2.65 11.70
CA LEU A 51 31.37 -3.29 10.38
C LEU A 51 31.41 -4.82 10.47
N SER A 52 31.36 -5.38 11.68
CA SER A 52 31.41 -6.82 11.89
C SER A 52 30.11 -7.51 11.49
N GLY A 53 30.20 -8.77 11.08
CA GLY A 53 29.04 -9.59 10.78
C GLY A 53 28.10 -9.79 11.98
N ASN A 54 28.63 -9.78 13.21
CA ASN A 54 27.82 -9.92 14.42
C ASN A 54 26.84 -8.75 14.57
N PHE A 55 27.36 -7.52 14.49
CA PHE A 55 26.54 -6.32 14.56
C PHE A 55 25.56 -6.22 13.38
N LEU A 56 26.05 -6.43 12.15
CA LEU A 56 25.19 -6.38 10.96
C LEU A 56 24.07 -7.42 11.04
N SER A 57 24.35 -8.65 11.50
CA SER A 57 23.32 -9.69 11.67
C SER A 57 22.26 -9.24 12.65
N SER A 58 22.63 -8.78 13.84
CA SER A 58 21.66 -8.30 14.84
C SER A 58 20.84 -7.10 14.32
N LEU A 59 21.45 -6.21 13.54
CA LEU A 59 20.75 -5.09 12.93
C LEU A 59 19.77 -5.55 11.83
N PHE A 60 20.19 -6.47 10.96
CA PHE A 60 19.37 -7.01 9.89
C PHE A 60 18.26 -7.90 10.41
N GLU A 61 18.49 -8.69 11.45
CA GLU A 61 17.44 -9.49 12.11
C GLU A 61 16.32 -8.58 12.65
N ASN A 62 16.68 -7.50 13.32
CA ASN A 62 15.69 -6.52 13.81
C ASN A 62 14.96 -5.83 12.65
N TRP A 63 15.69 -5.45 11.61
CA TRP A 63 15.11 -4.79 10.43
C TRP A 63 14.20 -5.72 9.62
N GLU A 64 14.61 -6.96 9.43
CA GLU A 64 13.88 -7.98 8.66
C GLU A 64 12.55 -8.30 9.33
N LEU A 65 12.53 -8.46 10.65
CA LEU A 65 11.30 -8.73 11.39
C LEU A 65 10.29 -7.58 11.28
N GLU A 66 10.77 -6.34 11.36
CA GLU A 66 9.90 -5.17 11.19
C GLU A 66 9.36 -5.06 9.76
N PHE A 67 10.20 -5.29 8.75
CA PHE A 67 9.78 -5.33 7.35
C PHE A 67 8.76 -6.44 7.10
N LEU A 68 9.01 -7.64 7.62
CA LEU A 68 8.14 -8.79 7.45
C LEU A 68 6.80 -8.56 8.14
N LYS A 69 6.78 -7.94 9.33
CA LYS A 69 5.54 -7.59 10.05
C LYS A 69 4.67 -6.62 9.24
N MET A 70 5.24 -5.53 8.72
CA MET A 70 4.49 -4.55 7.94
C MET A 70 4.04 -5.10 6.59
N SER A 71 4.90 -5.87 5.92
CA SER A 71 4.56 -6.50 4.64
C SER A 71 3.50 -7.58 4.81
N ALA A 72 3.58 -8.39 5.87
CA ALA A 72 2.56 -9.37 6.21
C ALA A 72 1.22 -8.67 6.52
N TYR A 73 1.23 -7.55 7.25
CA TYR A 73 0.03 -6.75 7.48
C TYR A 73 -0.58 -6.25 6.16
N LEU A 74 0.20 -5.62 5.27
CA LEU A 74 -0.26 -5.14 3.98
C LEU A 74 -0.83 -6.27 3.10
N MET A 75 -0.11 -7.40 2.99
CA MET A 75 -0.59 -8.58 2.26
C MET A 75 -1.88 -9.11 2.87
N LEU A 76 -1.94 -9.26 4.19
CA LEU A 76 -3.14 -9.73 4.88
C LEU A 76 -4.32 -8.80 4.61
N THR A 77 -4.15 -7.47 4.69
CA THR A 77 -5.22 -6.52 4.39
C THR A 77 -5.63 -6.46 2.92
N ALA A 78 -4.75 -6.83 1.99
CA ALA A 78 -5.09 -6.97 0.59
C ALA A 78 -5.85 -8.28 0.30
N PHE A 79 -5.56 -9.35 1.03
CA PHE A 79 -6.21 -10.66 0.85
C PHE A 79 -7.48 -10.85 1.69
N LEU A 80 -7.54 -10.25 2.88
CA LEU A 80 -8.68 -10.35 3.79
C LEU A 80 -9.56 -9.11 3.68
N PHE A 81 -10.59 -9.22 2.85
CA PHE A 81 -11.73 -8.32 2.90
C PHE A 81 -12.66 -8.74 4.03
N GLN A 82 -12.83 -7.89 5.04
CA GLN A 82 -13.94 -8.02 5.98
C GLN A 82 -15.19 -7.40 5.35
N ARG A 83 -16.13 -8.26 4.91
CA ARG A 83 -17.48 -7.83 4.49
C ARG A 83 -18.17 -7.13 5.67
N GLY A 84 -18.51 -5.85 5.49
CA GLY A 84 -19.30 -5.06 6.46
C GLY A 84 -18.58 -3.93 7.20
N SER A 85 -17.40 -3.48 6.75
CA SER A 85 -16.79 -2.24 7.27
C SER A 85 -17.55 -1.01 6.77
N ALA A 86 -17.98 -0.13 7.68
CA ALA A 86 -18.83 1.04 7.40
C ALA A 86 -18.18 2.16 6.55
N GLU A 87 -16.88 2.04 6.22
CA GLU A 87 -16.11 2.96 5.37
C GLU A 87 -15.62 2.28 4.07
N SER A 88 -15.99 1.02 3.83
CA SER A 88 -15.67 0.34 2.56
C SER A 88 -16.64 0.80 1.50
N ASN A 89 -16.15 1.48 0.46
CA ASN A 89 -16.90 1.60 -0.78
C ASN A 89 -17.30 0.20 -1.23
N ASP A 90 -18.58 0.04 -1.57
CA ASP A 90 -19.12 -1.21 -2.07
C ASP A 90 -18.40 -1.53 -3.39
N PRO A 91 -17.71 -2.67 -3.54
CA PRO A 91 -17.01 -3.00 -4.79
C PRO A 91 -17.96 -3.11 -5.99
N ASP A 92 -19.27 -3.19 -5.75
CA ASP A 92 -20.31 -3.26 -6.76
C ASP A 92 -21.05 -1.92 -7.00
N GLU A 93 -20.76 -0.84 -6.24
CA GLU A 93 -21.27 0.50 -6.54
C GLU A 93 -20.24 1.32 -7.34
N PRO A 94 -20.64 1.91 -8.48
CA PRO A 94 -19.79 2.87 -9.17
C PRO A 94 -19.59 4.08 -8.27
N SER A 95 -18.34 4.37 -7.94
CA SER A 95 -18.00 5.58 -7.19
C SER A 95 -18.21 6.81 -8.08
N GLU A 96 -18.60 7.96 -7.52
CA GLU A 96 -18.75 9.22 -8.28
C GLU A 96 -17.44 9.62 -9.01
N ILE A 97 -16.30 9.08 -8.54
CA ILE A 97 -14.97 9.23 -9.14
C ILE A 97 -14.89 8.51 -10.50
N ASP A 98 -15.55 7.36 -10.65
CA ASP A 98 -15.58 6.59 -11.90
C ASP A 98 -16.45 7.26 -12.97
N GLU A 99 -17.53 7.96 -12.57
CA GLU A 99 -18.38 8.71 -13.51
C GLU A 99 -17.71 9.96 -14.10
N ASP A 100 -16.85 10.65 -13.33
CA ASP A 100 -16.06 11.80 -13.84
C ASP A 100 -14.89 11.34 -14.74
N LEU A 101 -14.32 10.16 -14.50
CA LEU A 101 -13.29 9.57 -15.36
C LEU A 101 -13.87 9.05 -16.68
N SER A 102 -15.07 8.47 -16.68
CA SER A 102 -15.74 8.00 -17.91
C SER A 102 -16.20 9.13 -18.83
N ASN A 103 -16.41 10.34 -18.31
CA ASN A 103 -16.88 11.50 -19.08
C ASN A 103 -15.75 12.43 -19.58
N LYS A 104 -14.49 12.19 -19.18
CA LYS A 104 -13.35 12.92 -19.73
C LYS A 104 -12.94 12.32 -21.09
N PRO A 105 -12.99 13.08 -22.21
CA PRO A 105 -12.37 12.63 -23.44
C PRO A 105 -10.89 12.39 -23.15
N SER A 106 -10.38 11.22 -23.54
CA SER A 106 -8.99 10.77 -23.39
C SER A 106 -8.01 11.95 -23.38
N ASP A 107 -7.68 12.43 -22.18
CA ASP A 107 -6.90 13.65 -22.06
C ASP A 107 -5.51 13.36 -22.59
N THR A 108 -5.14 14.05 -23.65
CA THR A 108 -3.83 13.90 -24.29
C THR A 108 -2.69 14.32 -23.34
N GLN A 109 -3.01 15.06 -22.27
CA GLN A 109 -2.08 15.41 -21.18
C GLN A 109 -1.98 14.38 -20.05
N ALA A 110 -2.74 13.28 -20.07
CA ALA A 110 -2.63 12.26 -19.03
C ALA A 110 -1.25 11.56 -19.08
N PRO A 111 -0.58 11.35 -17.92
CA PRO A 111 0.68 10.62 -17.87
C PRO A 111 0.50 9.21 -18.42
N TRP A 112 1.54 8.71 -19.10
CA TRP A 112 1.45 7.50 -19.93
C TRP A 112 0.86 6.24 -19.28
N PRO A 113 0.92 5.99 -17.95
CA PRO A 113 0.28 4.83 -17.33
C PRO A 113 -1.25 4.85 -17.39
N ALA A 114 -1.86 6.05 -17.39
CA ALA A 114 -3.31 6.22 -17.48
C ALA A 114 -3.84 6.11 -18.92
N ARG A 115 -2.94 6.21 -19.92
CA ARG A 115 -3.27 6.06 -21.34
C ARG A 115 -3.31 4.61 -21.80
N VAL A 116 -2.60 3.72 -21.12
CA VAL A 116 -2.65 2.28 -21.38
C VAL A 116 -3.73 1.70 -20.47
N GLY A 117 -4.97 1.65 -20.99
CA GLY A 117 -6.07 0.96 -20.32
C GLY A 117 -5.61 -0.42 -19.86
N GLY A 118 -5.59 -0.61 -18.54
CA GLY A 118 -4.96 -1.76 -17.88
C GLY A 118 -5.51 -3.09 -18.38
N TRP A 119 -4.64 -4.10 -18.38
CA TRP A 119 -4.82 -5.45 -18.93
C TRP A 119 -5.88 -6.33 -18.23
N VAL A 120 -6.78 -5.77 -17.44
CA VAL A 120 -7.86 -6.50 -16.78
C VAL A 120 -9.19 -6.00 -17.34
N GLY A 121 -9.54 -6.51 -18.51
CA GLY A 121 -10.88 -6.31 -19.08
C GLY A 121 -11.95 -6.91 -18.16
N PRO A 122 -13.11 -6.26 -17.95
CA PRO A 122 -14.15 -6.80 -17.09
C PRO A 122 -14.64 -8.17 -17.57
N CYS A 123 -14.67 -9.13 -16.65
CA CYS A 123 -15.11 -10.50 -16.90
C CYS A 123 -16.50 -10.54 -17.56
N GLU A 124 -16.64 -11.42 -18.55
CA GLU A 124 -17.82 -11.71 -19.37
C GLU A 124 -19.15 -11.88 -18.60
N GLN A 125 -19.06 -12.15 -17.29
CA GLN A 125 -20.17 -12.20 -16.34
C GLN A 125 -21.00 -10.91 -16.27
N ILE A 126 -20.40 -9.72 -16.40
CA ILE A 126 -21.11 -8.44 -16.25
C ILE A 126 -22.00 -8.15 -17.48
N ARG A 127 -21.60 -8.63 -18.67
CA ARG A 127 -22.33 -8.38 -19.92
C ARG A 127 -23.71 -9.04 -19.95
N LEU A 128 -23.87 -10.19 -19.29
CA LEU A 128 -25.14 -10.92 -19.26
C LEU A 128 -26.19 -10.27 -18.35
N VAL A 129 -25.77 -9.55 -17.30
CA VAL A 129 -26.68 -8.87 -16.37
C VAL A 129 -27.27 -7.60 -16.99
N ILE A 130 -26.47 -6.85 -17.75
CA ILE A 130 -26.92 -5.63 -18.45
C ILE A 130 -27.93 -5.96 -19.56
N ASP A 131 -27.70 -7.04 -20.32
CA ASP A 131 -28.61 -7.42 -21.40
C ASP A 131 -29.97 -7.92 -20.86
N SER A 132 -29.98 -8.55 -19.68
CA SER A 132 -31.21 -8.94 -18.99
C SER A 132 -32.03 -7.71 -18.57
N HIS A 133 -31.38 -6.71 -17.97
CA HIS A 133 -32.05 -5.49 -17.48
C HIS A 133 -32.56 -4.58 -18.61
N ALA A 134 -31.84 -4.49 -19.73
CA ALA A 134 -32.27 -3.73 -20.91
C ALA A 134 -33.51 -4.31 -21.60
N SER A 135 -33.77 -5.62 -21.46
CA SER A 135 -34.95 -6.27 -22.04
C SER A 135 -36.26 -5.91 -21.31
N HIS A 136 -36.19 -5.68 -20.00
CA HIS A 136 -37.35 -5.35 -19.17
C HIS A 136 -37.87 -3.92 -19.43
N HIS A 137 -36.97 -2.94 -19.58
CA HIS A 137 -37.33 -1.56 -19.89
C HIS A 137 -37.99 -1.40 -21.28
N ARG A 138 -37.57 -2.18 -22.28
CA ARG A 138 -38.19 -2.15 -23.63
C ARG A 138 -39.61 -2.73 -23.66
N LYS A 139 -39.94 -3.68 -22.78
CA LYS A 139 -41.31 -4.22 -22.68
C LYS A 139 -42.27 -3.24 -22.01
N GLN A 140 -41.78 -2.44 -21.06
CA GLN A 140 -42.61 -1.50 -20.30
C GLN A 140 -42.93 -0.23 -21.11
N THR A 141 -41.98 0.26 -21.89
CA THR A 141 -42.17 1.39 -22.82
C THR A 141 -43.15 1.05 -23.94
N ARG A 142 -43.08 -0.15 -24.54
CA ARG A 142 -44.07 -0.58 -25.56
C ARG A 142 -45.50 -0.66 -25.02
N LYS A 143 -45.70 -1.14 -23.78
CA LYS A 143 -47.03 -1.17 -23.15
C LYS A 143 -47.58 0.23 -22.90
N SER A 144 -46.72 1.18 -22.52
CA SER A 144 -47.14 2.56 -22.28
C SER A 144 -47.53 3.29 -23.57
N ILE A 145 -46.77 3.08 -24.66
CA ILE A 145 -47.07 3.67 -25.97
C ILE A 145 -48.36 3.10 -26.56
N ALA A 146 -48.59 1.77 -26.44
CA ALA A 146 -49.83 1.15 -26.90
C ALA A 146 -51.08 1.67 -26.16
N LYS A 147 -50.95 2.01 -24.87
CA LYS A 147 -52.04 2.55 -24.04
C LYS A 147 -52.38 4.01 -24.37
N VAL A 148 -51.42 4.78 -24.88
CA VAL A 148 -51.65 6.16 -25.35
C VAL A 148 -52.34 6.17 -26.72
N SER A 149 -51.95 5.27 -27.63
CA SER A 149 -52.54 5.19 -28.98
C SER A 149 -53.99 4.67 -29.01
N SER A 150 -54.47 3.97 -27.97
CA SER A 150 -55.85 3.49 -27.90
C SER A 150 -56.82 4.49 -27.24
N ARG A 151 -56.34 5.70 -26.92
CA ARG A 151 -57.10 6.76 -26.22
C ARG A 151 -57.34 8.01 -27.06
N SER A 152 -56.86 8.03 -28.32
CA SER A 152 -57.25 8.98 -29.38
C SER A 152 -58.15 8.27 -30.39
#